data_AF-A0A928H1K9-F1
#
_entry.id   AF-A0A928H1K9-F1
#
_cell.length_a   1.000
_cell.length_b   1.000
_cell.length_c   1.000
_cell.angle_alpha   90.00
_cell.angle_beta   90.00
_cell.angle_gamma   90.00
#
_symmetry.space_group_name_H-M   'P 1'
#
loop_
_entity.id
_entity.type
_entity.pdbx_description
1 polymer ?
#
loop_
_entity_poly.entity_id
_entity_poly.type
_entity_poly.pdbx_seq_one_letter_code
_entity_poly.pdbx_strand_id
1 'polypeptide(L)'
;MKKRILFMLSVLSVLAVSGTELPDKFQVKCGEITVGVSKRSFWNLNGIWFKGTECCFANTAWYGTTTSYGKGWVGSGHLENGIGEKEVGVKFFLNGAVWHPVSGQTAAESFEYEKTSLVGEMQLKYSVKVSPEKIVELVEMRMRRPMGMTVYHYMHPWNRIFTEYLFIDRNGEKQSGVFASDKRDMKFLKHPFRFAGYSPRMKTGFIQELESISPITQEETFLLWNRLSDRKLYFVPVREKKVPANVDFKWSMTTVFFNAEPEQWQKNAAETVINQR
;
A
#
# COMPACT_ATOMS: atom_id res chain seq x y z
N MET A 1 -55.63 -47.94 -1.38
CA MET A 1 -55.06 -46.70 -0.79
C MET A 1 -53.57 -46.64 -1.06
N LYS A 2 -53.12 -45.83 -2.04
CA LYS A 2 -51.69 -45.54 -2.27
C LYS A 2 -51.53 -44.02 -2.28
N LYS A 3 -50.98 -43.46 -1.20
CA LYS A 3 -50.67 -42.03 -1.06
C LYS A 3 -49.50 -41.71 -2.00
N ARG A 4 -49.74 -40.85 -3.01
CA ARG A 4 -48.67 -40.24 -3.81
C ARG A 4 -48.21 -38.99 -3.07
N ILE A 5 -46.99 -39.02 -2.55
CA ILE A 5 -46.30 -37.84 -2.00
C ILE A 5 -45.77 -37.07 -3.20
N LEU A 6 -46.27 -35.85 -3.38
CA LEU A 6 -45.81 -34.89 -4.39
C LEU A 6 -44.56 -34.20 -3.83
N PHE A 7 -43.39 -34.53 -4.36
CA PHE A 7 -42.16 -33.77 -4.09
C PHE A 7 -42.23 -32.46 -4.89
N MET A 8 -42.41 -31.33 -4.20
CA MET A 8 -42.14 -30.01 -4.77
C MET A 8 -40.61 -29.87 -4.93
N LEU A 9 -40.12 -29.92 -6.17
CA LEU A 9 -38.82 -29.35 -6.50
C LEU A 9 -38.95 -27.83 -6.45
N SER A 10 -38.52 -27.24 -5.34
CA SER A 10 -38.19 -25.81 -5.30
C SER A 10 -36.92 -25.59 -6.12
N VAL A 11 -37.08 -25.15 -7.36
CA VAL A 11 -35.97 -24.63 -8.17
C VAL A 11 -35.53 -23.33 -7.52
N LEU A 12 -34.43 -23.37 -6.76
CA LEU A 12 -33.68 -22.16 -6.41
C LEU A 12 -33.09 -21.62 -7.73
N SER A 13 -33.80 -20.69 -8.33
CA SER A 13 -33.23 -19.81 -9.36
C SER A 13 -32.16 -18.95 -8.70
N VAL A 14 -30.91 -19.39 -8.80
CA VAL A 14 -29.74 -18.52 -8.62
C VAL A 14 -29.85 -17.47 -9.71
N LEU A 15 -30.36 -16.30 -9.36
CA LEU A 15 -30.18 -15.11 -10.18
C LEU A 15 -28.68 -14.87 -10.24
N ALA A 16 -28.06 -15.28 -11.34
CA ALA A 16 -26.75 -14.80 -11.73
C ALA A 16 -26.90 -13.28 -11.87
N VAL A 17 -26.52 -12.55 -10.83
CA VAL A 17 -26.33 -11.10 -10.91
C VAL A 17 -25.24 -10.91 -11.96
N SER A 18 -25.64 -10.44 -13.14
CA SER A 18 -24.73 -10.00 -14.19
C SER A 18 -23.69 -9.08 -13.54
N GLY A 19 -22.44 -9.52 -13.53
CA GLY A 19 -21.35 -8.81 -12.86
C GLY A 19 -21.25 -7.39 -13.42
N THR A 20 -21.65 -6.41 -12.64
CA THR A 20 -21.38 -5.01 -12.93
C THR A 20 -19.87 -4.85 -13.10
N GLU A 21 -19.44 -4.21 -14.19
CA GLU A 21 -18.02 -3.94 -14.41
C GLU A 21 -17.52 -2.98 -13.31
N LEU A 22 -16.36 -3.29 -12.73
CA LEU A 22 -15.75 -2.42 -11.72
C LEU A 22 -15.40 -1.05 -12.35
N PRO A 23 -15.62 0.07 -11.64
CA PRO A 23 -15.28 1.40 -12.15
C PRO A 23 -13.76 1.58 -12.30
N ASP A 24 -13.30 2.35 -13.28
CA ASP A 24 -11.86 2.58 -13.51
C ASP A 24 -11.09 3.09 -12.28
N LYS A 25 -11.78 3.85 -11.42
CA LYS A 25 -11.29 4.32 -10.13
C LYS A 25 -12.45 4.63 -9.19
N PHE A 26 -12.18 4.54 -7.90
CA PHE A 26 -13.09 4.95 -6.84
C PHE A 26 -12.30 5.43 -5.62
N GLN A 27 -12.99 6.06 -4.68
CA GLN A 27 -12.44 6.49 -3.40
C GLN A 27 -13.32 6.01 -2.25
N VAL A 28 -12.70 5.76 -1.10
CA VAL A 28 -13.40 5.46 0.14
C VAL A 28 -12.89 6.36 1.25
N LYS A 29 -13.81 7.01 1.96
CA LYS A 29 -13.55 7.88 3.10
C LYS A 29 -13.94 7.17 4.39
N CYS A 30 -12.96 6.96 5.27
CA CYS A 30 -13.12 6.43 6.62
C CYS A 30 -12.68 7.51 7.62
N GLY A 31 -13.63 8.14 8.31
CA GLY A 31 -13.34 9.29 9.17
C GLY A 31 -12.67 10.43 8.38
N GLU A 32 -11.48 10.84 8.81
CA GLU A 32 -10.68 11.89 8.15
C GLU A 32 -9.77 11.37 7.04
N ILE A 33 -9.62 10.05 6.91
CA ILE A 33 -8.77 9.42 5.89
C ILE A 33 -9.62 9.11 4.66
N THR A 34 -9.13 9.47 3.49
CA THR A 34 -9.69 9.01 2.21
C THR A 34 -8.59 8.31 1.42
N VAL A 35 -8.90 7.17 0.83
CA VAL A 35 -7.99 6.45 -0.07
C VAL A 35 -8.62 6.31 -1.45
N GLY A 36 -7.79 6.37 -2.48
CA GLY A 36 -8.18 6.07 -3.85
C GLY A 36 -7.69 4.69 -4.27
N VAL A 37 -8.43 4.01 -5.14
CA VAL A 37 -8.02 2.76 -5.78
C VAL A 37 -8.29 2.87 -7.28
N SER A 38 -7.41 2.30 -8.12
CA SER A 38 -7.50 2.49 -9.58
C SER A 38 -7.14 1.24 -10.38
N LYS A 39 -7.96 0.93 -11.39
CA LYS A 39 -7.74 -0.12 -12.40
C LYS A 39 -6.44 0.08 -13.17
N ARG A 40 -6.07 1.33 -13.46
CA ARG A 40 -4.81 1.68 -14.16
C ARG A 40 -3.58 1.15 -13.42
N SER A 41 -3.64 1.12 -12.10
CA SER A 41 -2.57 0.63 -11.22
C SER A 41 -2.83 -0.82 -10.78
N PHE A 42 -3.58 -1.60 -11.56
CA PHE A 42 -4.01 -2.96 -11.22
C PHE A 42 -4.71 -3.04 -9.84
N TRP A 43 -5.50 -2.04 -9.49
CA TRP A 43 -6.23 -1.93 -8.21
C TRP A 43 -5.32 -1.81 -6.97
N ASN A 44 -4.12 -1.26 -7.13
CA ASN A 44 -3.38 -0.70 -5.99
C ASN A 44 -3.96 0.66 -5.56
N LEU A 45 -3.49 1.17 -4.42
CA LEU A 45 -3.78 2.53 -3.97
C LEU A 45 -3.48 3.56 -5.06
N ASN A 46 -4.23 4.66 -5.05
CA ASN A 46 -4.13 5.76 -6.02
C ASN A 46 -4.52 7.08 -5.35
N GLY A 47 -3.71 7.48 -4.38
CA GLY A 47 -3.92 8.69 -3.60
C GLY A 47 -4.35 8.40 -2.17
N ILE A 48 -3.86 9.25 -1.27
CA ILE A 48 -4.26 9.27 0.14
C ILE A 48 -4.50 10.72 0.54
N TRP A 49 -5.68 10.98 1.10
CA TRP A 49 -6.04 12.29 1.65
C TRP A 49 -6.29 12.19 3.15
N PHE A 50 -5.89 13.23 3.87
CA PHE A 50 -6.20 13.41 5.27
C PHE A 50 -6.85 14.78 5.48
N LYS A 51 -8.04 14.81 6.09
CA LYS A 51 -8.85 16.03 6.26
C LYS A 51 -9.04 16.81 4.95
N GLY A 52 -9.26 16.08 3.86
CA GLY A 52 -9.41 16.64 2.51
C GLY A 52 -8.12 17.11 1.82
N THR A 53 -6.96 17.10 2.51
CA THR A 53 -5.67 17.45 1.91
C THR A 53 -5.05 16.24 1.23
N GLU A 54 -4.63 16.36 -0.02
CA GLU A 54 -3.91 15.29 -0.74
C GLU A 54 -2.50 15.12 -0.16
N CYS A 55 -2.32 14.14 0.72
CA CYS A 55 -1.05 13.84 1.35
C CYS A 55 -0.16 12.95 0.48
N CYS A 56 -0.75 12.02 -0.27
CA CYS A 56 -0.03 11.15 -1.20
C CYS A 56 -0.68 11.29 -2.58
N PHE A 57 0.12 11.54 -3.63
CA PHE A 57 -0.41 11.96 -4.93
C PHE A 57 -1.28 10.90 -5.61
N ALA A 58 -2.42 11.31 -6.16
CA ALA A 58 -3.23 10.49 -7.05
C ALA A 58 -2.81 10.66 -8.52
N ASN A 59 -2.98 9.60 -9.32
CA ASN A 59 -2.89 9.58 -10.79
C ASN A 59 -1.53 9.89 -11.43
N THR A 60 -0.57 10.47 -10.71
CA THR A 60 0.74 10.89 -11.25
C THR A 60 1.86 9.94 -10.90
N ALA A 61 1.65 9.02 -9.95
CA ALA A 61 2.64 8.07 -9.49
C ALA A 61 2.03 6.70 -9.14
N TRP A 62 2.90 5.70 -9.03
CA TRP A 62 2.54 4.31 -8.79
C TRP A 62 2.72 3.91 -7.32
N TYR A 63 1.73 3.18 -6.80
CA TYR A 63 1.67 2.62 -5.44
C TYR A 63 1.76 1.11 -5.47
N GLY A 64 2.18 0.50 -4.37
CA GLY A 64 2.19 -0.95 -4.21
C GLY A 64 3.56 -1.55 -4.42
N THR A 65 3.61 -2.68 -5.13
CA THR A 65 4.82 -3.48 -5.36
C THR A 65 5.31 -3.42 -6.81
N THR A 66 6.60 -3.17 -6.98
CA THR A 66 7.31 -3.37 -8.25
C THR A 66 8.51 -4.28 -8.06
N THR A 67 8.85 -5.03 -9.09
CA THR A 67 10.10 -5.78 -9.15
C THR A 67 10.82 -5.52 -10.47
N SER A 68 12.15 -5.58 -10.42
CA SER A 68 13.00 -5.56 -11.60
C SER A 68 13.72 -6.90 -11.70
N TYR A 69 13.50 -7.57 -12.83
CA TYR A 69 14.18 -8.79 -13.24
C TYR A 69 14.45 -8.70 -14.75
N GLY A 70 15.66 -8.30 -15.13
CA GLY A 70 16.02 -8.10 -16.54
C GLY A 70 15.71 -6.69 -17.07
N LYS A 71 14.83 -6.58 -18.09
CA LYS A 71 14.71 -5.38 -18.97
C LYS A 71 13.89 -4.20 -18.42
N GLY A 72 13.47 -4.21 -17.15
CA GLY A 72 12.74 -3.08 -16.58
C GLY A 72 11.95 -3.42 -15.32
N TRP A 73 11.20 -2.42 -14.83
CA TRP A 73 10.31 -2.55 -13.68
C TRP A 73 8.96 -3.12 -14.10
N VAL A 74 8.36 -3.93 -13.22
CA VAL A 74 7.07 -4.60 -13.46
C VAL A 74 6.26 -4.57 -12.18
N GLY A 75 4.96 -4.33 -12.31
CA GLY A 75 4.01 -4.31 -11.19
C GLY A 75 3.50 -2.91 -10.89
N SER A 76 2.35 -2.80 -10.24
CA SER A 76 1.77 -1.52 -9.83
C SER A 76 1.56 -0.51 -10.96
N GLY A 77 1.27 -1.00 -12.16
CA GLY A 77 1.11 -0.18 -13.36
C GLY A 77 2.39 0.01 -14.19
N HIS A 78 3.54 -0.46 -13.69
CA HIS A 78 4.77 -0.57 -14.48
C HIS A 78 4.66 -1.72 -15.50
N LEU A 79 4.89 -1.39 -16.77
CA LEU A 79 4.74 -2.23 -17.95
C LEU A 79 6.03 -2.28 -18.80
N GLU A 80 7.18 -1.93 -18.22
CA GLU A 80 8.44 -1.79 -18.95
C GLU A 80 8.92 -3.12 -19.58
N ASN A 81 8.40 -4.26 -19.13
CA ASN A 81 8.60 -5.56 -19.75
C ASN A 81 7.55 -5.94 -20.82
N GLY A 82 6.57 -5.06 -21.09
CA GLY A 82 5.45 -5.25 -22.01
C GLY A 82 4.28 -6.10 -21.49
N ILE A 83 4.35 -6.62 -20.26
CA ILE A 83 3.41 -7.62 -19.73
C ILE A 83 2.64 -7.11 -18.51
N GLY A 84 3.30 -6.44 -17.57
CA GLY A 84 2.67 -6.01 -16.30
C GLY A 84 2.29 -7.15 -15.36
N GLU A 85 1.25 -6.95 -14.56
CA GLU A 85 0.70 -7.94 -13.62
C GLU A 85 -0.27 -8.91 -14.32
N LYS A 86 -0.15 -10.21 -14.04
CA LYS A 86 -1.06 -11.26 -14.51
C LYS A 86 -1.89 -11.82 -13.36
N GLU A 87 -2.89 -12.65 -13.69
CA GLU A 87 -3.70 -13.38 -12.70
C GLU A 87 -4.28 -12.46 -11.61
N VAL A 88 -4.67 -11.23 -11.99
CA VAL A 88 -5.12 -10.20 -11.05
C VAL A 88 -6.52 -10.53 -10.56
N GLY A 89 -6.64 -10.77 -9.26
CA GLY A 89 -7.91 -10.96 -8.56
C GLY A 89 -8.06 -9.91 -7.48
N VAL A 90 -9.27 -9.37 -7.30
CA VAL A 90 -9.57 -8.39 -6.25
C VAL A 90 -10.88 -8.68 -5.56
N LYS A 91 -10.94 -8.41 -4.25
CA LYS A 91 -12.15 -8.42 -3.44
C LYS A 91 -12.16 -7.17 -2.59
N PHE A 92 -13.32 -6.53 -2.49
CA PHE A 92 -13.52 -5.31 -1.72
C PHE A 92 -14.53 -5.57 -0.61
N PHE A 93 -14.32 -4.91 0.51
CA PHE A 93 -15.16 -4.99 1.68
C PHE A 93 -15.42 -3.58 2.22
N LEU A 94 -16.67 -3.31 2.58
CA LEU A 94 -17.10 -2.05 3.18
C LEU A 94 -17.84 -2.39 4.48
N ASN A 95 -17.39 -1.84 5.60
CA ASN A 95 -17.93 -2.13 6.93
C ASN A 95 -17.99 -3.65 7.23
N GLY A 96 -16.97 -4.40 6.79
CA GLY A 96 -16.85 -5.84 6.99
C GLY A 96 -17.68 -6.73 6.06
N ALA A 97 -18.49 -6.17 5.16
CA ALA A 97 -19.28 -6.92 4.19
C ALA A 97 -18.67 -6.84 2.79
N VAL A 98 -18.81 -7.90 1.98
CA VAL A 98 -18.41 -7.88 0.56
C VAL A 98 -19.11 -6.73 -0.14
N TRP A 99 -18.32 -5.92 -0.85
CA TRP A 99 -18.78 -4.71 -1.49
C TRP A 99 -18.40 -4.68 -2.97
N HIS A 100 -19.29 -4.14 -3.79
CA HIS A 100 -19.03 -3.88 -5.20
C HIS A 100 -18.80 -2.38 -5.39
N PRO A 101 -17.57 -1.95 -5.72
CA PRO A 101 -17.26 -0.54 -5.87
C PRO A 101 -18.13 0.19 -6.89
N VAL A 102 -18.47 1.43 -6.56
CA VAL A 102 -19.11 2.39 -7.47
C VAL A 102 -18.15 3.55 -7.74
N SER A 103 -18.31 4.21 -8.89
CA SER A 103 -17.47 5.38 -9.21
C SER A 103 -17.72 6.52 -8.22
N GLY A 104 -16.70 7.37 -8.01
CA GLY A 104 -16.76 8.48 -7.07
C GLY A 104 -16.26 8.10 -5.67
N GLN A 105 -16.74 8.83 -4.67
CA GLN A 105 -16.34 8.65 -3.27
C GLN A 105 -17.48 8.02 -2.47
N THR A 106 -17.16 6.95 -1.73
CA THR A 106 -18.07 6.30 -0.78
C THR A 106 -17.61 6.57 0.66
N ALA A 107 -18.52 6.91 1.57
CA ALA A 107 -18.20 7.03 2.99
C ALA A 107 -18.44 5.69 3.70
N ALA A 108 -17.57 5.33 4.65
CA ALA A 108 -17.64 4.08 5.40
C ALA A 108 -16.99 4.22 6.79
N GLU A 109 -17.31 3.28 7.67
CA GLU A 109 -16.62 3.12 8.96
C GLU A 109 -15.28 2.42 8.75
N SER A 110 -15.25 1.41 7.88
CA SER A 110 -14.04 0.72 7.48
C SER A 110 -14.09 0.29 6.02
N PHE A 111 -12.91 0.21 5.42
CA PHE A 111 -12.71 -0.27 4.06
C PHE A 111 -11.57 -1.26 4.04
N GLU A 112 -11.77 -2.37 3.35
CA GLU A 112 -10.72 -3.35 3.13
C GLU A 112 -10.74 -3.82 1.68
N TYR A 113 -9.57 -4.14 1.15
CA TYR A 113 -9.50 -4.92 -0.06
C TYR A 113 -8.33 -5.89 -0.04
N GLU A 114 -8.53 -7.00 -0.73
CA GLU A 114 -7.53 -8.02 -0.98
C GLU A 114 -7.28 -8.10 -2.48
N LYS A 115 -6.00 -8.16 -2.86
CA LYS A 115 -5.54 -8.30 -4.22
C LYS A 115 -4.58 -9.47 -4.31
N THR A 116 -4.78 -10.34 -5.30
CA THR A 116 -3.79 -11.33 -5.73
C THR A 116 -3.28 -10.94 -7.10
N SER A 117 -2.00 -11.17 -7.36
CA SER A 117 -1.44 -11.07 -8.71
C SER A 117 -0.17 -11.89 -8.88
N LEU A 118 0.20 -12.10 -10.13
CA LEU A 118 1.46 -12.68 -10.55
C LEU A 118 2.30 -11.61 -11.24
N VAL A 119 3.47 -11.33 -10.67
CA VAL A 119 4.45 -10.38 -11.23
C VAL A 119 5.71 -11.16 -11.60
N GLY A 120 5.81 -11.56 -12.88
CA GLY A 120 6.82 -12.52 -13.30
C GLY A 120 6.61 -13.88 -12.66
N GLU A 121 7.55 -14.33 -11.83
CA GLU A 121 7.46 -15.57 -11.04
C GLU A 121 7.03 -15.31 -9.58
N MET A 122 6.75 -14.06 -9.22
CA MET A 122 6.37 -13.63 -7.88
C MET A 122 4.84 -13.63 -7.74
N GLN A 123 4.32 -14.56 -6.95
CA GLN A 123 2.94 -14.50 -6.47
C GLN A 123 2.88 -13.47 -5.36
N LEU A 124 1.99 -12.48 -5.53
CA LEU A 124 1.79 -11.39 -4.61
C LEU A 124 0.36 -11.45 -4.07
N LYS A 125 0.22 -11.42 -2.75
CA LYS A 125 -1.01 -11.00 -2.10
C LYS A 125 -0.77 -9.66 -1.45
N TYR A 126 -1.68 -8.74 -1.66
CA TYR A 126 -1.64 -7.40 -1.10
C TYR A 126 -3.01 -7.10 -0.52
N SER A 127 -3.06 -6.70 0.74
CA SER A 127 -4.31 -6.25 1.35
C SER A 127 -4.12 -4.88 1.97
N VAL A 128 -5.17 -4.08 1.93
CA VAL A 128 -5.22 -2.78 2.61
C VAL A 128 -6.45 -2.73 3.47
N LYS A 129 -6.28 -2.28 4.72
CA LYS A 129 -7.35 -1.97 5.66
C LYS A 129 -7.28 -0.49 6.01
N VAL A 130 -8.41 0.18 5.94
CA VAL A 130 -8.55 1.59 6.28
C VAL A 130 -9.62 1.72 7.35
N SER A 131 -9.23 2.30 8.49
CA SER A 131 -10.12 2.73 9.57
C SER A 131 -10.00 4.25 9.73
N PRO A 132 -10.81 4.87 10.60
CA PRO A 132 -10.69 6.31 10.88
C PRO A 132 -9.32 6.71 11.39
N GLU A 133 -8.59 5.81 12.05
CA GLU A 133 -7.31 6.09 12.70
C GLU A 133 -6.09 5.80 11.82
N LYS A 134 -6.17 4.81 10.91
CA LYS A 134 -4.98 4.26 10.24
C LYS A 134 -5.28 3.59 8.91
N ILE A 135 -4.21 3.43 8.13
CA ILE A 135 -4.14 2.56 6.95
C ILE A 135 -3.14 1.45 7.29
N VAL A 136 -3.54 0.19 7.12
CA VAL A 136 -2.64 -0.97 7.26
C VAL A 136 -2.55 -1.66 5.92
N GLU A 137 -1.34 -1.73 5.37
CA GLU A 137 -1.02 -2.44 4.16
C GLU A 137 -0.23 -3.70 4.49
N LEU A 138 -0.63 -4.84 3.96
CA LEU A 138 0.05 -6.11 4.14
C LEU A 138 0.46 -6.67 2.78
N VAL A 139 1.72 -7.08 2.67
CA VAL A 139 2.24 -7.79 1.50
C VAL A 139 2.66 -9.20 1.92
N GLU A 140 2.16 -10.20 1.19
CA GLU A 140 2.67 -11.56 1.19
C GLU A 140 3.24 -11.88 -0.19
N MET A 141 4.45 -12.41 -0.21
CA MET A 141 5.21 -12.68 -1.42
C MET A 141 5.68 -14.13 -1.43
N ARG A 142 5.44 -14.85 -2.52
CA ARG A 142 5.97 -16.20 -2.74
C ARG A 142 6.54 -16.31 -4.15
N MET A 143 7.76 -16.82 -4.27
CA MET A 143 8.37 -17.10 -5.57
C MET A 143 8.00 -18.50 -6.07
N ARG A 144 7.52 -18.61 -7.31
CA ARG A 144 7.30 -19.90 -7.99
C ARG A 144 8.62 -20.58 -8.37
N ARG A 145 9.63 -19.79 -8.71
CA ARG A 145 10.98 -20.25 -9.09
C ARG A 145 12.05 -19.32 -8.52
N PRO A 146 13.27 -19.82 -8.24
CA PRO A 146 14.34 -18.95 -7.76
C PRO A 146 14.73 -17.92 -8.82
N MET A 147 14.81 -16.65 -8.45
CA MET A 147 15.07 -15.56 -9.40
C MET A 147 15.86 -14.43 -8.75
N GLY A 148 16.83 -13.87 -9.49
CA GLY A 148 17.52 -12.65 -9.10
C GLY A 148 16.66 -11.42 -9.38
N MET A 149 16.45 -10.59 -8.37
CA MET A 149 15.59 -9.41 -8.51
C MET A 149 15.89 -8.31 -7.49
N THR A 150 15.34 -7.13 -7.79
CA THR A 150 15.14 -6.05 -6.84
C THR A 150 13.64 -5.85 -6.65
N VAL A 151 13.17 -5.79 -5.41
CA VAL A 151 11.75 -5.60 -5.08
C VAL A 151 11.59 -4.31 -4.30
N TYR A 152 10.60 -3.51 -4.69
CA TYR A 152 10.11 -2.38 -3.92
C TYR A 152 8.66 -2.61 -3.55
N HIS A 153 8.34 -2.52 -2.26
CA HIS A 153 6.98 -2.50 -1.71
C HIS A 153 6.64 -1.09 -1.19
N TYR A 154 5.35 -0.89 -0.86
CA TYR A 154 4.84 0.31 -0.18
C TYR A 154 5.31 1.62 -0.81
N MET A 155 5.24 1.67 -2.14
CA MET A 155 5.67 2.85 -2.90
C MET A 155 4.75 4.04 -2.65
N HIS A 156 5.13 4.96 -1.77
CA HIS A 156 4.30 6.11 -1.42
C HIS A 156 4.86 7.41 -2.01
N PRO A 157 4.24 7.98 -3.06
CA PRO A 157 4.60 9.28 -3.62
C PRO A 157 4.07 10.43 -2.75
N TRP A 158 4.66 10.63 -1.57
CA TRP A 158 4.24 11.68 -0.64
C TRP A 158 4.35 13.07 -1.25
N ASN A 159 3.34 13.90 -0.98
CA ASN A 159 3.26 15.25 -1.51
C ASN A 159 4.40 16.13 -0.97
N ARG A 160 4.88 17.06 -1.80
CA ARG A 160 5.97 18.00 -1.47
C ARG A 160 5.61 18.98 -0.34
N ILE A 161 4.34 19.03 0.07
CA ILE A 161 3.95 19.76 1.28
C ILE A 161 4.69 19.24 2.53
N PHE A 162 5.10 17.97 2.54
CA PHE A 162 5.95 17.41 3.59
C PHE A 162 7.40 17.79 3.29
N THR A 163 7.90 18.77 4.05
CA THR A 163 9.22 19.35 3.86
C THR A 163 10.24 18.79 4.83
N GLU A 164 9.80 18.19 5.92
CA GLU A 164 10.66 17.63 6.96
C GLU A 164 10.42 16.14 7.11
N TYR A 165 11.44 15.41 7.57
CA TYR A 165 11.35 13.98 7.83
C TYR A 165 12.08 13.57 9.10
N LEU A 166 11.61 12.47 9.69
CA LEU A 166 12.26 11.74 10.77
C LEU A 166 12.27 10.27 10.39
N PHE A 167 13.45 9.67 10.42
CA PHE A 167 13.65 8.23 10.28
C PHE A 167 14.14 7.67 11.60
N ILE A 168 13.61 6.51 11.98
CA ILE A 168 14.04 5.73 13.13
C ILE A 168 14.31 4.31 12.63
N ASP A 169 15.52 3.80 12.88
CA ASP A 169 15.89 2.44 12.54
C ASP A 169 15.44 1.44 13.63
N ARG A 170 15.65 0.14 13.40
CA ARG A 170 15.30 -0.93 14.35
C ARG A 170 16.16 -0.92 15.63
N ASN A 171 17.29 -0.23 15.62
CA ASN A 171 18.16 -0.06 16.79
C ASN A 171 17.77 1.19 17.60
N GLY A 172 16.80 1.98 17.13
CA GLY A 172 16.36 3.23 17.75
C GLY A 172 17.20 4.44 17.35
N GLU A 173 18.14 4.30 16.41
CA GLU A 173 18.90 5.43 15.89
C GLU A 173 17.98 6.35 15.09
N LYS A 174 18.08 7.65 15.37
CA LYS A 174 17.23 8.68 14.77
C LYS A 174 18.03 9.49 13.76
N GLN A 175 17.44 9.71 12.59
CA GLN A 175 17.94 10.64 11.59
C GLN A 175 16.80 11.54 11.12
N SER A 176 16.94 12.84 11.28
CA SER A 176 15.98 13.83 10.79
C SER A 176 16.61 14.77 9.75
N GLY A 177 15.77 15.48 9.02
CA GLY A 177 16.23 16.50 8.09
C GLY A 177 15.12 17.18 7.31
N VAL A 178 15.53 18.11 6.45
CA VAL A 178 14.67 18.86 5.53
C VAL A 178 14.94 18.37 4.11
N PHE A 179 13.89 18.17 3.33
CA PHE A 179 14.03 17.86 1.90
C PHE A 179 14.51 19.08 1.13
N ALA A 180 15.57 18.90 0.33
CA ALA A 180 16.00 19.94 -0.58
C ALA A 180 14.90 20.25 -1.61
N SER A 181 14.70 21.54 -1.89
CA SER A 181 13.63 22.05 -2.75
C SER A 181 13.98 22.02 -4.25
N ASP A 182 15.27 21.99 -4.57
CA ASP A 182 15.86 22.27 -5.88
C ASP A 182 16.67 21.11 -6.48
N LYS A 183 17.07 20.13 -5.67
CA LYS A 183 17.81 18.96 -6.12
C LYS A 183 17.07 17.65 -5.90
N ARG A 184 17.31 16.71 -6.81
CA ARG A 184 16.94 15.30 -6.63
C ARG A 184 17.99 14.60 -5.77
N ASP A 185 17.54 13.73 -4.87
CA ASP A 185 18.43 12.95 -4.02
C ASP A 185 17.83 11.57 -3.70
N MET A 186 18.69 10.58 -3.51
CA MET A 186 18.31 9.20 -3.20
C MET A 186 19.16 8.69 -2.03
N LYS A 187 18.49 8.27 -0.96
CA LYS A 187 19.14 7.74 0.24
C LYS A 187 18.58 6.38 0.61
N PHE A 188 19.47 5.41 0.75
CA PHE A 188 19.14 4.12 1.36
C PHE A 188 19.34 4.20 2.86
N LEU A 189 18.29 3.92 3.62
CA LEU A 189 18.22 3.93 5.07
C LEU A 189 18.15 2.47 5.54
N LYS A 190 19.17 2.02 6.28
CA LYS A 190 19.29 0.63 6.72
C LYS A 190 18.41 0.33 7.91
N HIS A 191 18.06 -0.95 8.09
CA HIS A 191 17.30 -1.46 9.23
C HIS A 191 16.00 -0.67 9.49
N PRO A 192 15.13 -0.50 8.48
CA PRO A 192 13.98 0.38 8.59
C PRO A 192 13.01 -0.11 9.67
N PHE A 193 12.54 0.84 10.47
CA PHE A 193 11.45 0.63 11.41
C PHE A 193 10.36 1.68 11.18
N ARG A 194 10.69 2.97 11.35
CA ARG A 194 9.71 4.05 11.30
C ARG A 194 10.19 5.21 10.43
N PHE A 195 9.28 5.77 9.65
CA PHE A 195 9.50 6.99 8.88
C PHE A 195 8.34 7.94 9.11
N ALA A 196 8.62 9.22 9.33
CA ALA A 196 7.61 10.26 9.44
C ALA A 196 7.95 11.41 8.50
N GLY A 197 6.91 11.97 7.86
CA GLY A 197 7.01 13.20 7.10
C GLY A 197 6.12 14.27 7.72
N TYR A 198 6.56 15.52 7.72
CA TYR A 198 5.84 16.62 8.34
C TYR A 198 5.81 17.87 7.46
N SER A 199 4.66 18.54 7.51
CA SER A 199 4.41 19.82 6.87
C SER A 199 4.19 20.90 7.94
N PRO A 200 5.19 21.75 8.21
CA PRO A 200 5.06 22.84 9.17
C PRO A 200 3.94 23.81 8.79
N ARG A 201 3.81 24.11 7.49
CA ARG A 201 2.75 24.98 6.96
C ARG A 201 1.36 24.45 7.27
N MET A 202 1.15 23.15 7.14
CA MET A 202 -0.15 22.51 7.34
C MET A 202 -0.34 21.98 8.77
N LYS A 203 0.70 22.07 9.62
CA LYS A 203 0.74 21.45 10.96
C LYS A 203 0.27 20.00 10.95
N THR A 204 0.63 19.27 9.90
CA THR A 204 0.15 17.92 9.60
C THR A 204 1.33 17.04 9.28
N GLY A 205 1.35 15.84 9.86
CA GLY A 205 2.34 14.83 9.56
C GLY A 205 1.71 13.46 9.37
N PHE A 206 2.54 12.54 8.90
CA PHE A 206 2.22 11.11 8.84
C PHE A 206 3.37 10.31 9.45
N ILE A 207 3.04 9.11 9.93
CA ILE A 207 4.00 8.12 10.39
C ILE A 207 3.73 6.85 9.60
N GLN A 208 4.78 6.25 9.05
CA GLN A 208 4.79 4.91 8.48
C GLN A 208 5.66 4.02 9.36
N GLU A 209 5.10 2.93 9.84
CA GLU A 209 5.80 1.93 10.63
C GLU A 209 5.78 0.58 9.91
N LEU A 210 6.96 0.00 9.74
CA LEU A 210 7.17 -1.26 9.06
C LEU A 210 7.33 -2.39 10.09
N GLU A 211 6.57 -3.46 9.89
CA GLU A 211 6.81 -4.75 10.54
C GLU A 211 7.28 -5.78 9.51
N SER A 212 8.40 -6.45 9.81
CA SER A 212 8.95 -7.53 8.97
C SER A 212 8.62 -8.87 9.60
N ILE A 213 7.45 -9.40 9.24
CA ILE A 213 6.84 -10.58 9.85
C ILE A 213 7.58 -11.85 9.42
N SER A 214 7.93 -11.95 8.14
CA SER A 214 8.74 -13.03 7.58
C SER A 214 9.65 -12.46 6.49
N PRO A 215 10.83 -11.91 6.86
CA PRO A 215 11.69 -11.19 5.93
C PRO A 215 12.47 -12.14 5.00
N ILE A 216 12.84 -11.64 3.82
CA ILE A 216 13.76 -12.36 2.90
C ILE A 216 15.18 -12.36 3.45
N THR A 217 15.61 -11.18 3.92
CA THR A 217 16.96 -10.92 4.42
C THR A 217 16.88 -10.01 5.65
N GLN A 218 17.96 -9.90 6.41
CA GLN A 218 18.08 -8.90 7.49
C GLN A 218 18.69 -7.56 7.00
N GLU A 219 18.86 -7.41 5.69
CA GLU A 219 19.51 -6.25 5.04
C GLU A 219 18.48 -5.32 4.36
N GLU A 220 17.27 -5.30 4.87
CA GLU A 220 16.18 -4.53 4.31
C GLU A 220 16.46 -3.02 4.46
N THR A 221 15.99 -2.23 3.51
CA THR A 221 16.19 -0.77 3.52
C THR A 221 14.91 -0.03 3.22
N PHE A 222 14.79 1.20 3.72
CA PHE A 222 13.97 2.19 3.03
C PHE A 222 14.82 2.90 1.98
N LEU A 223 14.24 3.11 0.80
CA LEU A 223 14.78 4.06 -0.16
C LEU A 223 13.94 5.33 -0.07
N LEU A 224 14.57 6.41 0.40
CA LEU A 224 14.01 7.74 0.37
C LEU A 224 14.46 8.43 -0.92
N TRP A 225 13.51 8.75 -1.80
CA TRP A 225 13.77 9.42 -3.06
C TRP A 225 13.12 10.81 -3.07
N ASN A 226 13.94 11.82 -2.81
CA ASN A 226 13.53 13.21 -2.95
C ASN A 226 13.50 13.58 -4.44
N ARG A 227 12.30 13.74 -5.01
CA ARG A 227 12.11 14.17 -6.40
C ARG A 227 11.61 15.61 -6.43
N LEU A 228 11.78 16.28 -7.57
CA LEU A 228 11.13 17.59 -7.76
C LEU A 228 9.60 17.46 -7.85
N SER A 229 9.07 16.27 -8.08
CA SER A 229 7.62 16.02 -8.12
C SER A 229 7.05 15.62 -6.76
N ASP A 230 7.77 14.85 -5.95
CA ASP A 230 7.28 14.23 -4.71
C ASP A 230 8.41 13.80 -3.76
N ARG A 231 8.05 13.14 -2.65
CA ARG A 231 8.95 12.57 -1.64
C ARG A 231 8.72 11.06 -1.56
N LYS A 232 9.18 10.32 -2.57
CA LYS A 232 8.80 8.92 -2.68
C LYS A 232 9.57 8.06 -1.67
N LEU A 233 8.83 7.31 -0.84
CA LEU A 233 9.38 6.30 0.05
C LEU A 233 9.11 4.92 -0.53
N TYR A 234 10.13 4.06 -0.54
CA TYR A 234 10.03 2.66 -0.93
C TYR A 234 10.52 1.80 0.22
N PHE A 235 9.85 0.66 0.46
CA PHE A 235 10.45 -0.42 1.22
C PHE A 235 11.15 -1.39 0.27
N VAL A 236 12.41 -1.71 0.55
CA VAL A 236 13.27 -2.55 -0.29
C VAL A 236 13.69 -3.77 0.52
N PRO A 237 12.92 -4.87 0.50
CA PRO A 237 13.27 -6.09 1.24
C PRO A 237 14.43 -6.87 0.61
N VAL A 238 14.65 -6.68 -0.69
CA VAL A 238 15.71 -7.35 -1.45
C VAL A 238 16.12 -6.50 -2.64
N ARG A 239 17.43 -6.44 -2.89
CA ARG A 239 18.03 -5.72 -4.03
C ARG A 239 19.11 -6.55 -4.66
N GLU A 240 18.99 -6.77 -5.97
CA GLU A 240 19.99 -7.45 -6.81
C GLU A 240 20.44 -8.83 -6.25
N LYS A 241 19.52 -9.54 -5.58
CA LYS A 241 19.79 -10.84 -4.96
C LYS A 241 18.81 -11.90 -5.46
N LYS A 242 19.26 -13.16 -5.38
CA LYS A 242 18.45 -14.34 -5.70
C LYS A 242 17.49 -14.64 -4.54
N VAL A 243 16.19 -14.63 -4.83
CA VAL A 243 15.14 -15.02 -3.88
C VAL A 243 14.82 -16.51 -4.09
N PRO A 244 14.75 -17.33 -3.02
CA PRO A 244 14.44 -18.75 -3.15
C PRO A 244 12.96 -18.96 -3.51
N ALA A 245 12.65 -20.09 -4.15
CA ALA A 245 11.28 -20.50 -4.42
C ALA A 245 10.61 -21.09 -3.18
N ASN A 246 9.28 -21.10 -3.18
CA ASN A 246 8.44 -21.82 -2.22
C ASN A 246 8.58 -21.40 -0.74
N VAL A 247 9.14 -20.22 -0.50
CA VAL A 247 9.15 -19.56 0.81
C VAL A 247 8.15 -18.41 0.75
N ASP A 248 7.30 -18.32 1.77
CA ASP A 248 6.38 -17.19 1.94
C ASP A 248 7.08 -16.11 2.76
N PHE A 249 7.10 -14.90 2.23
CA PHE A 249 7.64 -13.72 2.89
C PHE A 249 6.52 -12.73 3.16
N LYS A 250 6.61 -12.00 4.28
CA LYS A 250 5.50 -11.19 4.77
C LYS A 250 5.97 -9.92 5.46
N TRP A 251 5.31 -8.82 5.14
CA TRP A 251 5.54 -7.51 5.77
C TRP A 251 4.21 -6.79 5.97
N SER A 252 4.20 -5.86 6.91
CA SER A 252 3.11 -4.91 7.13
C SER A 252 3.67 -3.49 7.15
N MET A 253 2.91 -2.54 6.61
CA MET A 253 3.15 -1.11 6.75
C MET A 253 1.90 -0.47 7.34
N THR A 254 2.03 0.16 8.51
CA THR A 254 0.95 0.95 9.09
C THR A 254 1.23 2.42 8.90
N THR A 255 0.27 3.14 8.33
CA THR A 255 0.30 4.59 8.16
C THR A 255 -0.73 5.25 9.07
N VAL A 256 -0.30 6.22 9.88
CA VAL A 256 -1.18 7.09 10.68
C VAL A 256 -0.91 8.55 10.37
N PHE A 257 -1.93 9.39 10.51
CA PHE A 257 -1.83 10.83 10.34
C PHE A 257 -1.99 11.54 11.68
N PHE A 258 -1.34 12.69 11.82
CA PHE A 258 -1.41 13.48 13.04
C PHE A 258 -1.34 14.98 12.74
N ASN A 259 -1.81 15.77 13.69
CA ASN A 259 -1.56 17.20 13.74
C ASN A 259 -0.60 17.50 14.90
N ALA A 260 0.32 18.43 14.68
CA ALA A 260 1.28 18.87 15.69
C ALA A 260 1.79 20.27 15.37
N GLU A 261 2.18 21.01 16.41
CA GLU A 261 2.97 22.22 16.26
C GLU A 261 4.40 21.88 15.80
N PRO A 262 5.08 22.78 15.05
CA PRO A 262 6.42 22.53 14.50
C PRO A 262 7.46 22.13 15.55
N GLU A 263 7.34 22.62 16.78
CA GLU A 263 8.31 22.33 17.85
C GLU A 263 8.10 20.95 18.48
N GLN A 264 6.95 20.32 18.26
CA GLN A 264 6.54 19.08 18.92
C GLN A 264 6.45 17.89 17.97
N TRP A 265 6.44 18.12 16.66
CA TRP A 265 6.11 17.08 15.68
C TRP A 265 7.06 15.88 15.73
N GLN A 266 8.37 16.09 15.92
CA GLN A 266 9.35 15.01 15.97
C GLN A 266 9.17 14.13 17.21
N LYS A 267 8.89 14.77 18.36
CA LYS A 267 8.59 14.06 19.60
C LYS A 267 7.32 13.22 19.42
N ASN A 268 6.25 13.85 18.93
CA ASN A 268 4.98 13.17 18.69
C ASN A 268 5.16 11.99 17.71
N ALA A 269 5.90 12.19 16.61
CA ALA A 269 6.17 11.14 15.63
C ALA A 269 6.99 9.97 16.21
N ALA A 270 7.93 10.24 17.12
CA ALA A 270 8.73 9.22 17.77
C ALA A 270 7.95 8.45 18.86
N GLU A 271 7.08 9.12 19.60
CA GLU A 271 6.40 8.55 20.78
C GLU A 271 4.99 8.01 20.48
N THR A 272 4.42 8.32 19.31
CA THR A 272 3.11 7.78 18.92
C THR A 272 3.16 6.25 18.91
N VAL A 273 2.25 5.64 19.70
CA VAL A 273 2.06 4.19 19.74
C VAL A 273 1.11 3.81 18.60
N ILE A 274 1.59 2.95 17.71
CA ILE A 274 0.81 2.45 16.58
C ILE A 274 0.45 0.99 16.88
N ASN A 275 -0.83 0.73 17.13
CA ASN A 275 -1.30 -0.65 17.26
C ASN A 275 -1.38 -1.27 15.86
N GLN A 276 -0.58 -2.32 15.61
CA GLN A 276 -0.54 -2.99 14.30
C GLN A 276 -1.71 -3.98 14.07
N ARG A 277 -2.58 -4.17 15.07
CA ARG A 277 -3.73 -5.09 15.03
C ARG A 277 -5.03 -4.40 14.61
#